data_AF-A0A7C1S282-F1
#
_entry.id   AF-A0A7C1S282-F1
#
_cell.length_a   1.000
_cell.length_b   1.000
_cell.length_c   1.000
_cell.angle_alpha   90.00
_cell.angle_beta   90.00
_cell.angle_gamma   90.00
#
_symmetry.space_group_name_H-M   'P 1'
#
loop_
_entity.id
_entity.type
_entity.pdbx_description
1 polymer ?
#
loop_
_entity_poly.entity_id
_entity_poly.type
_entity_poly.pdbx_seq_one_letter_code
_entity_poly.pdbx_strand_id
1 'polypeptide(L)'
;MSINLKKFQNMTNLTTPFMGSTRGEVKHPGIDLAAPSGTLIPAFADGTITSARPSSNGMGNVVTLRDEGGNNHQYGHLQGALVRPGMRVRKGQPIAKMGKSGNSYSPSGSDPSHLDIRIVSAYGRFKNPLTYLNSFK
;
A
#
# COMPACT_ATOMS: atom_id res chain seq x y z
N MET A 1 -22.59 8.85 4.61
CA MET A 1 -22.27 7.41 4.47
C MET A 1 -20.99 7.17 5.26
N SER A 2 -21.10 6.74 6.51
CA SER A 2 -19.96 6.64 7.42
C SER A 2 -19.13 5.40 7.08
N ILE A 3 -17.89 5.61 6.63
CA ILE A 3 -16.95 4.50 6.39
C ILE A 3 -16.60 3.92 7.76
N ASN A 4 -16.97 2.66 8.00
CA ASN A 4 -16.72 2.00 9.27
C ASN A 4 -15.23 1.66 9.39
N LEU A 5 -14.47 2.55 10.02
CA LEU A 5 -13.01 2.45 10.24
C LEU A 5 -12.59 1.17 10.96
N LYS A 6 -13.52 0.47 11.64
CA LYS A 6 -13.26 -0.85 12.24
C LYS A 6 -12.82 -1.91 11.22
N LYS A 7 -13.18 -1.79 9.94
CA LYS A 7 -12.74 -2.72 8.89
C LYS A 7 -11.25 -2.63 8.56
N PHE A 8 -10.56 -1.55 8.95
CA PHE A 8 -9.14 -1.35 8.66
C PHE A 8 -8.23 -1.56 9.88
N GLN A 9 -8.79 -2.04 11.01
CA GLN A 9 -8.02 -2.36 12.23
C GLN A 9 -6.93 -3.41 12.00
N ASN A 10 -7.02 -4.23 10.95
CA ASN A 10 -6.01 -5.23 10.61
C ASN A 10 -4.81 -4.66 9.83
N MET A 11 -4.78 -3.36 9.52
CA MET A 11 -3.68 -2.68 8.81
C MET A 11 -2.68 -2.00 9.77
N THR A 12 -2.65 -2.39 11.04
CA THR A 12 -1.79 -1.77 12.07
C THR A 12 -0.51 -2.55 12.37
N ASN A 13 -0.36 -3.77 11.84
CA ASN A 13 0.81 -4.60 12.09
C ASN A 13 1.98 -4.17 11.20
N LEU A 14 2.69 -3.12 11.62
CA LEU A 14 3.88 -2.58 10.97
C LEU A 14 5.04 -3.55 11.13
N THR A 15 5.46 -4.19 10.04
CA THR A 15 6.60 -5.11 10.03
C THR A 15 7.90 -4.44 9.60
N THR A 16 7.81 -3.44 8.73
CA THR A 16 8.98 -2.64 8.30
C THR A 16 8.64 -1.15 8.37
N PRO A 17 9.36 -0.35 9.18
CA PRO A 17 9.17 1.09 9.24
C PRO A 17 9.84 1.80 8.06
N PHE A 18 9.46 3.07 7.85
CA PHE A 18 10.03 3.91 6.81
C PHE A 18 11.53 4.10 7.02
N MET A 19 12.32 3.90 5.95
CA MET A 19 13.79 3.86 5.98
C MET A 19 14.38 2.70 6.81
N GLY A 20 13.56 1.73 7.21
CA GLY A 20 14.03 0.49 7.82
C GLY A 20 14.71 -0.45 6.83
N SER A 21 15.14 -1.62 7.30
CA SER A 21 15.81 -2.64 6.49
C SER A 21 14.87 -3.80 6.19
N THR A 22 14.87 -4.27 4.95
CA THR A 22 14.24 -5.53 4.52
C THR A 22 15.31 -6.50 4.01
N ARG A 23 14.91 -7.69 3.56
CA ARG A 23 15.82 -8.63 2.89
C ARG A 23 16.37 -8.08 1.56
N GLY A 24 15.62 -7.20 0.89
CA GLY A 24 15.97 -6.66 -0.44
C GLY A 24 16.51 -5.24 -0.42
N GLU A 25 16.28 -4.47 0.65
CA GLU A 25 16.61 -3.04 0.71
C GLU A 25 17.17 -2.67 2.10
N VAL A 26 18.33 -2.00 2.13
CA VAL A 26 18.93 -1.47 3.39
C VAL A 26 18.20 -0.22 3.87
N LYS A 27 17.49 0.47 2.97
CA LYS A 27 16.61 1.61 3.27
C LYS A 27 15.31 1.48 2.47
N HIS A 28 14.32 0.82 3.05
CA HIS A 28 13.01 0.63 2.45
C HIS A 28 12.29 1.98 2.31
N PRO A 29 11.96 2.41 1.08
CA PRO A 29 11.36 3.72 0.83
C PRO A 29 9.84 3.77 1.05
N GLY A 30 9.30 2.81 1.78
CA GLY A 30 7.89 2.66 2.13
C GLY A 30 7.72 2.17 3.56
N ILE A 31 6.60 1.54 3.84
CA ILE A 31 6.39 0.72 5.03
C ILE A 31 5.78 -0.60 4.61
N ASP A 32 6.02 -1.65 5.40
CA ASP A 32 5.33 -2.93 5.25
C ASP A 32 4.30 -3.13 6.35
N LEU A 33 3.08 -3.47 5.96
CA LEU A 33 1.96 -3.79 6.86
C LEU A 33 1.50 -5.22 6.62
N ALA A 34 1.68 -6.09 7.61
CA ALA A 34 1.26 -7.48 7.51
C ALA A 34 -0.24 -7.63 7.80
N ALA A 35 -0.94 -8.33 6.92
CA ALA A 35 -2.31 -8.79 7.14
C ALA A 35 -2.56 -10.06 6.31
N PRO A 36 -3.56 -10.89 6.66
CA PRO A 36 -3.89 -12.06 5.87
C PRO A 36 -4.18 -11.72 4.41
N SER A 37 -3.78 -12.60 3.49
CA SER A 37 -4.15 -12.50 2.07
C SER A 37 -5.67 -12.34 1.89
N GLY A 38 -6.09 -11.53 0.93
CA GLY A 38 -7.50 -11.19 0.69
C GLY A 38 -8.04 -10.04 1.54
N THR A 39 -7.32 -9.58 2.56
CA THR A 39 -7.69 -8.38 3.35
C THR A 39 -7.90 -7.18 2.41
N LEU A 40 -8.99 -6.43 2.61
CA LEU A 40 -9.27 -5.24 1.79
C LEU A 40 -8.32 -4.10 2.14
N ILE A 41 -7.65 -3.57 1.12
CA ILE A 41 -6.74 -2.42 1.25
C ILE A 41 -7.49 -1.16 0.82
N PRO A 42 -7.63 -0.15 1.72
CA PRO A 42 -8.24 1.12 1.37
C PRO A 42 -7.27 2.04 0.62
N ALA A 43 -7.82 3.01 -0.11
CA ALA A 43 -7.07 4.19 -0.52
C ALA A 43 -6.69 5.03 0.71
N PHE A 44 -5.41 5.41 0.82
CA PHE A 44 -4.86 6.19 1.94
C PHE A 44 -5.09 7.70 1.80
N ALA A 45 -5.50 8.15 0.62
CA ALA A 45 -5.90 9.52 0.33
C ALA A 45 -7.02 9.52 -0.72
N ASP A 46 -7.72 10.65 -0.81
CA ASP A 46 -8.53 10.96 -1.98
C ASP A 46 -7.60 11.10 -3.20
N GLY A 47 -8.07 10.64 -4.36
CA GLY A 47 -7.26 10.76 -5.56
C GLY A 47 -7.79 9.98 -6.75
N THR A 48 -6.94 9.89 -7.78
CA THR A 48 -7.23 9.18 -9.03
C THR A 48 -6.27 8.01 -9.19
N ILE A 49 -6.81 6.84 -9.56
CA ILE A 49 -6.00 5.68 -9.89
C ILE A 49 -5.30 5.94 -11.22
N THR A 50 -3.97 5.92 -11.22
CA THR A 50 -3.14 6.14 -12.42
C THR A 50 -2.66 4.83 -13.03
N SER A 51 -2.58 3.75 -12.25
CA SER A 51 -2.13 2.44 -12.71
C SER A 51 -2.69 1.33 -11.83
N ALA A 52 -2.97 0.16 -12.42
CA ALA A 52 -3.35 -1.07 -11.72
C ALA A 52 -2.86 -2.27 -12.54
N ARG A 53 -1.60 -2.68 -12.34
CA ARG A 53 -0.92 -3.68 -13.18
C ARG A 53 0.25 -4.37 -12.46
N PRO A 54 0.73 -5.51 -12.95
CA PRO A 54 2.00 -6.09 -12.50
C PRO A 54 3.19 -5.14 -12.73
N SER A 55 4.15 -5.20 -11.81
CA SER A 55 5.41 -4.48 -11.82
C SER A 55 6.59 -5.46 -11.79
N SER A 56 7.64 -5.16 -12.56
CA SER A 56 8.85 -5.97 -12.64
C SER A 56 9.89 -5.67 -11.54
N ASN A 57 9.67 -4.64 -10.73
CA ASN A 57 10.61 -4.19 -9.69
C ASN A 57 10.52 -5.00 -8.37
N GLY A 58 9.94 -6.20 -8.40
CA GLY A 58 9.72 -7.02 -7.20
C GLY A 58 8.46 -6.68 -6.40
N MET A 59 7.77 -5.57 -6.67
CA MET A 59 6.51 -5.23 -5.97
C MET A 59 5.30 -6.07 -6.43
N GLY A 60 5.44 -6.93 -7.45
CA GLY A 60 4.34 -7.77 -7.94
C GLY A 60 3.19 -6.93 -8.52
N ASN A 61 1.95 -7.25 -8.17
CA ASN A 61 0.80 -6.46 -8.58
C ASN A 61 0.77 -5.13 -7.83
N VAL A 62 0.66 -4.03 -8.57
CA VAL A 62 0.69 -2.68 -8.02
C VAL A 62 -0.53 -1.87 -8.44
N VAL A 63 -1.15 -1.20 -7.48
CA VAL A 63 -2.08 -0.08 -7.72
C VAL A 63 -1.35 1.22 -7.42
N THR A 64 -1.48 2.23 -8.28
CA THR A 64 -0.96 3.58 -8.04
C THR A 64 -2.09 4.58 -8.02
N LEU A 65 -2.13 5.37 -6.96
CA LEU A 65 -3.06 6.48 -6.77
C LEU A 65 -2.28 7.80 -6.78
N ARG A 66 -2.76 8.79 -7.52
CA ARG A 66 -2.28 10.18 -7.45
C ARG A 66 -3.24 10.99 -6.59
N ASP A 67 -2.75 11.56 -5.49
CA ASP A 67 -3.53 12.46 -4.65
C ASP A 67 -3.57 13.90 -5.21
N GLU A 68 -4.39 14.75 -4.62
CA GLU A 68 -4.57 16.15 -5.06
C GLU A 68 -3.30 17.00 -4.88
N GLY A 69 -2.41 16.61 -3.96
CA GLY A 69 -1.10 17.22 -3.77
C GLY A 69 -0.04 16.74 -4.77
N GLY A 70 -0.43 15.92 -5.75
CA GLY A 70 0.48 15.38 -6.76
C GLY A 70 1.35 14.22 -6.27
N ASN A 71 1.13 13.68 -5.07
CA ASN A 71 1.90 12.53 -4.58
C ASN A 71 1.37 11.23 -5.19
N ASN A 72 2.27 10.31 -5.53
CA ASN A 72 1.95 8.96 -5.94
C ASN A 72 2.01 8.02 -4.73
N HIS A 73 0.94 7.26 -4.53
CA HIS A 73 0.79 6.22 -3.52
C HIS A 73 0.81 4.88 -4.24
N GLN A 74 1.85 4.08 -4.03
CA GLN A 74 2.04 2.78 -4.67
C GLN A 74 1.75 1.67 -3.68
N TYR A 75 0.73 0.86 -3.96
CA TYR A 75 0.30 -0.27 -3.15
C TYR A 75 0.82 -1.54 -3.81
N GLY A 76 1.80 -2.20 -3.21
CA GLY A 76 2.48 -3.38 -3.73
C GLY A 76 2.03 -4.70 -3.12
N HIS A 77 2.58 -5.78 -3.66
CA HIS A 77 2.37 -7.18 -3.27
C HIS A 77 0.91 -7.65 -3.35
N LEU A 78 0.07 -6.96 -4.12
CA LEU A 78 -1.38 -7.18 -4.12
C LEU A 78 -1.78 -8.56 -4.68
N GLN A 79 -2.85 -9.14 -4.14
CA GLN A 79 -3.50 -10.27 -4.80
C GLN A 79 -4.21 -9.81 -6.08
N GLY A 80 -4.81 -8.62 -6.04
CA GLY A 80 -5.49 -8.03 -7.19
C GLY A 80 -6.09 -6.66 -6.90
N ALA A 81 -6.35 -5.90 -7.96
CA ALA A 81 -7.00 -4.60 -7.88
C ALA A 81 -8.53 -4.73 -7.91
N LEU A 82 -9.21 -3.85 -7.19
CA LEU A 82 -10.68 -3.65 -7.23
C LEU A 82 -11.07 -2.43 -8.07
N VAL A 83 -10.07 -1.72 -8.58
CA VAL A 83 -10.19 -0.46 -9.32
C VAL A 83 -9.40 -0.53 -10.62
N ARG A 84 -9.62 0.45 -11.49
CA ARG A 84 -8.96 0.58 -12.79
C ARG A 84 -8.42 2.01 -12.97
N PRO A 85 -7.42 2.23 -13.84
CA PRO A 85 -6.93 3.57 -14.15
C PRO A 85 -8.05 4.54 -14.58
N GLY A 86 -7.92 5.81 -14.19
CA GLY A 86 -8.91 6.87 -14.41
C GLY A 86 -10.01 6.96 -13.35
N MET A 87 -10.17 5.95 -12.49
CA MET A 87 -11.19 5.98 -11.45
C MET A 87 -10.80 6.94 -10.31
N ARG A 88 -11.71 7.84 -9.90
CA ARG A 88 -11.55 8.64 -8.69
C ARG A 88 -12.03 7.84 -7.48
N VAL A 89 -11.26 7.87 -6.40
CA VAL A 89 -11.56 7.15 -5.16
C VAL A 89 -11.45 8.09 -3.97
N ARG A 90 -12.17 7.74 -2.90
CA ARG A 90 -12.08 8.44 -1.62
C ARG A 90 -11.19 7.68 -0.65
N LYS A 91 -10.55 8.40 0.26
CA LYS A 91 -9.85 7.82 1.40
C LYS A 91 -10.77 6.84 2.13
N GLY A 92 -10.26 5.66 2.44
CA GLY A 92 -11.03 4.58 3.06
C GLY A 92 -11.88 3.74 2.10
N GLN A 93 -11.98 4.12 0.83
CA GLN A 93 -12.58 3.24 -0.18
C GLN A 93 -11.65 2.06 -0.47
N PRO A 94 -12.13 0.80 -0.41
CA PRO A 94 -11.34 -0.36 -0.82
C PRO A 94 -10.91 -0.27 -2.29
N ILE A 95 -9.62 -0.46 -2.55
CA ILE A 95 -9.04 -0.38 -3.90
C ILE A 95 -8.32 -1.67 -4.33
N ALA A 96 -7.95 -2.54 -3.40
CA ALA A 96 -7.23 -3.77 -3.71
C ALA A 96 -7.45 -4.84 -2.62
N LYS A 97 -6.97 -6.04 -2.90
CA LYS A 97 -6.85 -7.14 -1.94
C LYS A 97 -5.39 -7.41 -1.61
N MET A 98 -5.10 -7.58 -0.32
CA MET A 98 -3.80 -8.01 0.21
C MET A 98 -3.36 -9.30 -0.45
N GLY A 99 -2.06 -9.43 -0.70
CA GLY A 99 -1.49 -10.66 -1.25
C GLY A 99 -0.02 -10.79 -0.92
N LYS A 100 0.65 -11.59 -1.75
CA LYS A 100 2.08 -11.92 -1.65
C LYS A 100 2.73 -12.05 -3.03
N SER A 101 2.24 -11.28 -4.00
CA SER A 101 2.76 -11.32 -5.37
C SER A 101 4.13 -10.65 -5.45
N GLY A 102 5.00 -11.09 -6.35
CA GLY A 102 6.37 -10.55 -6.44
C GLY A 102 7.26 -11.06 -5.32
N ASN A 103 8.19 -10.22 -4.87
CA ASN A 103 9.19 -10.58 -3.88
C ASN A 103 8.67 -10.36 -2.45
N SER A 104 7.80 -11.25 -1.99
CA SER A 104 7.29 -11.22 -0.62
C SER A 104 7.99 -12.26 0.26
N TYR A 105 8.40 -11.88 1.48
CA TYR A 105 9.17 -12.74 2.37
C TYR A 105 8.72 -12.57 3.84
N SER A 106 8.69 -13.68 4.59
CA SER A 106 8.50 -13.68 6.04
C SER A 106 9.71 -14.31 6.72
N PRO A 107 10.42 -13.61 7.63
CA PRO A 107 11.57 -14.16 8.35
C PRO A 107 11.24 -15.38 9.22
N SER A 108 10.00 -15.48 9.71
CA SER A 108 9.56 -16.57 10.58
C SER A 108 8.96 -17.76 9.83
N GLY A 109 8.93 -17.73 8.50
CA GLY A 109 8.31 -18.79 7.67
C GLY A 109 6.77 -18.80 7.69
N SER A 110 6.15 -17.83 8.38
CA SER A 110 4.71 -17.59 8.36
C SER A 110 4.23 -16.99 7.03
N ASP A 111 2.92 -16.77 6.87
CA ASP A 111 2.34 -16.18 5.64
C ASP A 111 3.07 -14.86 5.27
N PRO A 112 3.73 -14.76 4.10
CA PRO A 112 4.47 -13.57 3.71
C PRO A 112 3.58 -12.45 3.19
N SER A 113 2.25 -12.55 3.33
CA SER A 113 1.31 -11.55 2.87
C SER A 113 1.46 -10.23 3.63
N HIS A 114 1.77 -9.16 2.90
CA HIS A 114 1.90 -7.81 3.44
C HIS A 114 1.66 -6.77 2.33
N LEU A 115 1.37 -5.54 2.75
CA LEU A 115 1.33 -4.38 1.87
C LEU A 115 2.65 -3.63 1.97
N ASP A 116 3.40 -3.55 0.88
CA ASP A 116 4.42 -2.52 0.68
C ASP A 116 3.71 -1.25 0.15
N ILE A 117 3.66 -0.20 0.97
CA ILE A 117 3.12 1.10 0.58
C ILE A 117 4.24 2.12 0.51
N ARG A 118 4.44 2.69 -0.69
CA ARG A 118 5.43 3.74 -0.95
C ARG A 118 4.71 5.02 -1.34
N ILE A 119 5.14 6.16 -0.80
CA ILE A 119 4.61 7.47 -1.18
C ILE A 119 5.73 8.33 -1.73
N VAL A 120 5.57 8.76 -2.98
CA VAL A 120 6.53 9.58 -3.72
C VAL A 120 5.90 10.92 -4.01
N SER A 121 6.54 12.01 -3.59
CA SER A 121 6.07 13.36 -3.88
C SER A 121 6.15 13.68 -5.38
N ALA A 122 5.48 14.76 -5.79
CA ALA A 122 5.60 15.28 -7.16
C ALA A 122 7.07 15.58 -7.56
N TYR A 123 7.93 15.84 -6.58
CA TYR A 123 9.37 16.10 -6.77
C TYR A 123 10.26 14.86 -6.63
N GLY A 124 9.68 13.65 -6.61
CA GLY A 124 10.43 12.39 -6.55
C GLY A 124 10.98 12.03 -5.17
N ARG A 125 10.56 12.71 -4.09
CA ARG A 125 11.02 12.41 -2.72
C ARG A 125 10.08 11.42 -2.03
N PHE A 126 10.65 10.37 -1.44
CA PHE A 126 9.88 9.44 -0.61
C PHE A 126 9.40 10.11 0.68
N LYS A 127 8.15 9.84 1.06
CA LYS A 127 7.51 10.35 2.28
C LYS A 127 7.11 9.19 3.17
N ASN A 128 7.18 9.39 4.49
CA ASN A 128 6.73 8.39 5.46
C ASN A 128 5.21 8.14 5.33
N PRO A 129 4.77 6.94 4.89
CA PRO A 129 3.35 6.64 4.68
C PRO A 129 2.51 6.63 5.95
N LEU A 130 3.11 6.46 7.14
CA LEU A 130 2.40 6.51 8.43
C LEU A 130 1.65 7.84 8.63
N THR A 131 2.10 8.92 8.01
CA THR A 131 1.44 10.23 8.05
C THR A 131 0.02 10.21 7.44
N TYR A 132 -0.25 9.32 6.48
CA TYR A 132 -1.56 9.17 5.86
C TYR A 132 -2.45 8.16 6.60
N LEU A 133 -1.83 7.21 7.31
CA LEU A 133 -2.54 6.23 8.15
C LEU A 133 -3.07 6.86 9.44
N ASN A 134 -2.30 7.73 10.08
CA ASN A 134 -2.71 8.39 11.32
C ASN A 134 -3.96 9.27 11.17
N SER A 135 -4.25 9.74 9.96
CA SER A 135 -5.43 10.56 9.64
C SER A 135 -6.67 9.72 9.30
N PHE A 136 -6.62 8.40 9.43
CA PHE A 136 -7.83 7.55 9.45
C PHE A 136 -8.51 7.51 10.82
N LYS A 137 -7.91 8.09 11.85
CA LYS A 137 -8.50 8.19 13.18
C LYS A 137 -9.64 9.20 13.22
#